data_AF-A0A2G2XLS4-F1
#
_entry.id   AF-A0A2G2XLS4-F1
#
_cell.length_a   1.000
_cell.length_b   1.000
_cell.length_c   1.000
_cell.angle_alpha   90.00
_cell.angle_beta   90.00
_cell.angle_gamma   90.00
#
_symmetry.space_group_name_H-M   'P 1'
#
loop_
_entity.id
_entity.type
_entity.pdbx_description
1 polymer ?
#
loop_
_entity_poly.entity_id
_entity_poly.type
_entity_poly.pdbx_seq_one_letter_code
_entity_poly.pdbx_strand_id
1 'polypeptide(L)'
;MMRLFETVALFQIVASVTGEKMTTESQIMSATTSVGATNIATSTRTNALPTMAPAEKPGKFSGIDLKGWQKKMFFYLTTLCLQRFTSEYAPEVPEGTSNKDRFIIVEAWKHSEFLCRNYILSGLQDDLYNVYSGTKTSKELWEALEWKYKTEDAGIKKFLVARFLNFKMIDSKFVVSQV
;
A
#
# COMPACT_ATOMS: atom_id res chain seq x y z
N MET A 1 -17.38 -14.02 0.01
CA MET A 1 -16.59 -12.77 -0.22
C MET A 1 -15.09 -13.03 -0.28
N MET A 2 -14.53 -13.91 0.58
CA MET A 2 -13.08 -14.24 0.62
C MET A 2 -12.51 -14.86 -0.69
N ARG A 3 -13.21 -15.80 -1.32
CA ARG A 3 -12.76 -16.46 -2.56
C ARG A 3 -12.62 -15.52 -3.77
N LEU A 4 -13.37 -14.41 -3.79
CA LEU A 4 -13.31 -13.46 -4.91
C LEU A 4 -12.02 -12.63 -4.85
N PHE A 5 -11.53 -12.33 -3.64
CA PHE A 5 -10.27 -11.61 -3.44
C PHE A 5 -9.04 -12.45 -3.77
N GLU A 6 -9.07 -13.76 -3.49
CA GLU A 6 -8.00 -14.68 -3.89
C GLU A 6 -7.90 -14.78 -5.42
N THR A 7 -9.03 -14.96 -6.12
CA THR A 7 -9.03 -15.02 -7.58
C THR A 7 -8.58 -13.72 -8.22
N VAL A 8 -9.04 -12.57 -7.71
CA VAL A 8 -8.61 -11.25 -8.23
C VAL A 8 -7.12 -11.01 -7.97
N ALA A 9 -6.59 -11.43 -6.83
CA ALA A 9 -5.18 -11.31 -6.51
C ALA A 9 -4.28 -12.15 -7.40
N LEU A 10 -4.64 -13.43 -7.57
CA LEU A 10 -3.95 -14.33 -8.47
C LEU A 10 -4.04 -13.84 -9.91
N PHE A 11 -5.18 -13.27 -10.31
CA PHE A 11 -5.35 -12.69 -11.64
C PHE A 11 -4.48 -11.45 -11.87
N GLN A 12 -4.39 -10.54 -10.90
CA GLN A 12 -3.52 -9.35 -10.99
C GLN A 12 -2.03 -9.71 -11.04
N ILE A 13 -1.65 -10.70 -10.24
CA ILE A 13 -0.31 -11.27 -10.18
C ILE A 13 0.08 -11.91 -11.52
N VAL A 14 -0.81 -12.77 -12.06
CA VAL A 14 -0.58 -13.43 -13.35
C VAL A 14 -0.53 -12.41 -14.49
N ALA A 15 -1.43 -11.42 -14.49
CA ALA A 15 -1.45 -10.36 -15.49
C ALA A 15 -0.14 -9.54 -15.52
N SER A 16 0.46 -9.28 -14.35
CA SER A 16 1.72 -8.54 -14.24
C SER A 16 2.92 -9.33 -14.76
N VAL A 17 2.89 -10.67 -14.68
CA VAL A 17 3.97 -11.57 -15.15
C VAL A 17 3.85 -11.85 -16.65
N THR A 18 2.64 -11.82 -17.21
CA THR A 18 2.41 -12.07 -18.65
C THR A 18 2.58 -10.82 -19.55
N GLY A 19 2.83 -9.65 -18.97
CA GLY A 19 2.83 -8.35 -19.66
C GLY A 19 4.04 -8.00 -20.52
N GLU A 20 5.07 -8.85 -20.63
CA GLU A 20 6.20 -8.59 -21.54
C GLU A 20 6.21 -9.56 -22.73
N LYS A 21 5.65 -9.13 -23.88
CA LYS A 21 6.32 -9.34 -25.19
C LYS A 21 5.75 -8.55 -26.37
N MET A 22 6.69 -7.88 -27.05
CA MET A 22 6.77 -7.49 -28.47
C MET A 22 5.95 -6.30 -28.98
N THR A 23 6.59 -5.13 -28.91
CA THR A 23 6.47 -4.04 -29.87
C THR A 23 7.25 -4.40 -31.14
N THR A 24 6.61 -4.48 -32.30
CA THR A 24 7.29 -4.34 -33.61
C THR A 24 6.32 -3.78 -34.64
N GLU A 25 6.81 -2.79 -35.40
CA GLU A 25 6.13 -1.85 -36.29
C GLU A 25 5.52 -2.48 -37.56
N SER A 26 4.49 -1.84 -38.13
CA SER A 26 4.47 -1.53 -39.56
C SER A 26 3.39 -0.49 -39.91
N GLN A 27 3.85 0.68 -40.39
CA GLN A 27 3.07 1.65 -41.14
C GLN A 27 3.15 1.30 -42.63
N ILE A 28 2.01 1.23 -43.35
CA ILE A 28 1.96 1.47 -44.80
C ILE A 28 0.67 2.24 -45.14
N MET A 29 0.86 3.36 -45.85
CA MET A 29 -0.14 4.28 -46.43
C MET A 29 -0.86 3.69 -47.66
N SER A 30 -2.08 4.13 -47.96
CA SER A 30 -2.40 4.89 -49.21
C SER A 30 -3.91 5.18 -49.36
N ALA A 31 -4.21 6.29 -50.03
CA ALA A 31 -5.49 6.97 -50.13
C ALA A 31 -6.36 6.52 -51.32
N THR A 32 -7.70 6.74 -51.25
CA THR A 32 -8.52 7.52 -52.22
C THR A 32 -10.03 7.35 -51.95
N THR A 33 -10.68 8.49 -51.63
CA THR A 33 -12.02 9.01 -52.00
C THR A 33 -13.24 8.09 -52.15
N SER A 34 -14.33 8.34 -51.40
CA SER A 34 -15.55 9.02 -51.89
C SER A 34 -16.84 8.70 -51.11
N VAL A 35 -17.70 9.73 -51.04
CA VAL A 35 -19.14 9.81 -50.73
C VAL A 35 -19.59 9.55 -49.29
N GLY A 36 -20.29 10.56 -48.76
CA GLY A 36 -20.83 10.61 -47.41
C GLY A 36 -22.11 9.81 -47.20
N ALA A 37 -22.34 9.54 -45.91
CA ALA A 37 -23.67 9.34 -45.36
C ALA A 37 -23.63 9.75 -43.87
N THR A 38 -24.47 10.72 -43.55
CA THR A 38 -24.92 11.13 -42.21
C THR A 38 -25.16 9.92 -41.33
N ASN A 39 -24.71 9.89 -40.06
CA ASN A 39 -25.36 9.12 -38.99
C ASN A 39 -24.87 9.49 -37.57
N ILE A 40 -25.84 9.99 -36.79
CA ILE A 40 -26.11 9.78 -35.35
C ILE A 40 -24.94 10.04 -34.38
N ALA A 41 -25.01 11.20 -33.72
CA ALA A 41 -24.29 11.50 -32.49
C ALA A 41 -24.71 10.52 -31.38
N THR A 42 -23.96 9.43 -31.23
CA THR A 42 -24.01 8.60 -30.03
C THR A 42 -23.15 9.28 -28.98
N SER A 43 -23.77 10.06 -28.10
CA SER A 43 -23.13 10.55 -26.89
C SER A 43 -22.92 9.37 -25.95
N THR A 44 -21.82 8.63 -26.14
CA THR A 44 -21.31 7.72 -25.13
C THR A 44 -20.83 8.58 -23.97
N ARG A 45 -21.70 8.79 -22.98
CA ARG A 45 -21.27 9.21 -21.66
C ARG A 45 -20.48 8.05 -21.07
N THR A 46 -19.19 8.01 -21.38
CA THR A 46 -18.19 7.26 -20.62
C THR A 46 -18.22 7.86 -19.22
N ASN A 47 -18.91 7.20 -18.29
CA ASN A 47 -18.67 7.43 -16.87
C ASN A 47 -17.25 6.92 -16.61
N ALA A 48 -16.26 7.77 -16.84
CA ALA A 48 -14.92 7.51 -16.36
C ALA A 48 -15.05 7.27 -14.86
N LEU A 49 -14.59 6.08 -14.42
CA LEU A 49 -14.41 5.79 -13.01
C LEU A 49 -13.70 7.01 -12.39
N PRO A 50 -14.15 7.53 -11.24
CA PRO A 50 -13.45 8.63 -10.58
C PRO A 50 -11.97 8.26 -10.55
N THR A 51 -11.16 9.08 -11.23
CA THR A 51 -9.72 8.90 -11.19
C THR A 51 -9.35 9.12 -9.74
N MET A 52 -9.18 8.01 -9.01
CA MET A 52 -8.69 8.00 -7.65
C MET A 52 -7.39 8.80 -7.68
N ALA A 53 -7.34 9.88 -6.90
CA ALA A 53 -6.12 10.66 -6.77
C ALA A 53 -4.95 9.69 -6.48
N PRO A 54 -3.77 9.90 -7.09
CA PRO A 54 -2.62 9.04 -6.84
C PRO A 54 -2.43 8.90 -5.33
N ALA A 55 -2.31 7.66 -4.85
CA ALA A 55 -2.08 7.42 -3.44
C ALA A 55 -0.76 8.10 -3.06
N GLU A 56 -0.86 9.19 -2.31
CA GLU A 56 0.31 9.94 -1.88
C GLU A 56 1.18 9.04 -1.01
N LYS A 57 2.45 8.87 -1.39
CA LYS A 57 3.39 8.07 -0.62
C LYS A 57 3.48 8.66 0.80
N PRO A 58 3.38 7.83 1.86
CA PRO A 58 3.49 8.32 3.22
C PRO A 58 4.87 8.94 3.46
N GLY A 59 4.91 10.00 4.28
CA GLY A 59 6.16 10.56 4.79
C GLY A 59 6.96 9.53 5.59
N LYS A 60 8.24 9.83 5.84
CA LYS A 60 9.12 8.94 6.60
C LYS A 60 8.71 8.86 8.07
N PHE A 61 8.65 7.64 8.61
CA PHE A 61 8.43 7.38 10.03
C PHE A 61 9.71 7.61 10.82
N SER A 62 9.61 8.45 11.85
CA SER A 62 10.71 8.80 12.75
C SER A 62 10.64 8.13 14.12
N GLY A 63 9.67 7.24 14.34
CA GLY A 63 9.41 6.65 15.65
C GLY A 63 8.30 7.36 16.45
N ILE A 64 7.83 8.52 15.99
CA ILE A 64 6.76 9.30 16.64
C ILE A 64 5.45 9.15 15.85
N ASP A 65 4.32 9.09 16.57
CA ASP A 65 2.98 8.95 16.00
C ASP A 65 2.82 7.75 15.05
N LEU A 66 3.13 6.55 15.57
CA LEU A 66 2.95 5.30 14.82
C LEU A 66 1.54 5.22 14.22
N LYS A 67 0.49 5.58 14.96
CA LYS A 67 -0.90 5.46 14.51
C LYS A 67 -1.18 6.28 13.25
N GLY A 68 -0.72 7.53 13.21
CA GLY A 68 -0.89 8.40 12.05
C GLY A 68 -0.12 7.88 10.84
N TRP A 69 1.15 7.54 11.02
CA TRP A 69 1.98 6.99 9.94
C TRP A 69 1.45 5.65 9.42
N GLN A 70 1.12 4.74 10.32
CA GLN A 70 0.65 3.39 10.02
C GLN A 70 -0.66 3.43 9.23
N LYS A 71 -1.59 4.33 9.57
CA LYS A 71 -2.83 4.52 8.79
C LYS A 71 -2.54 4.94 7.35
N LYS A 72 -1.60 5.88 7.14
CA LYS A 72 -1.19 6.32 5.80
C LYS A 72 -0.48 5.21 5.03
N MET A 73 0.45 4.49 5.68
CA MET A 73 1.16 3.37 5.08
C MET A 73 0.21 2.22 4.71
N PHE A 74 -0.73 1.87 5.58
CA PHE A 74 -1.74 0.84 5.33
C PHE A 74 -2.62 1.19 4.11
N PHE A 75 -3.06 2.45 4.00
CA PHE A 75 -3.79 2.93 2.83
C PHE A 75 -2.95 2.83 1.57
N TYR A 76 -1.69 3.27 1.62
CA TYR A 76 -0.76 3.18 0.48
C TYR A 76 -0.58 1.73 0.01
N LEU A 77 -0.30 0.78 0.92
CA LEU A 77 -0.21 -0.65 0.59
C LEU A 77 -1.51 -1.22 0.04
N THR A 78 -2.67 -0.72 0.49
CA THR A 78 -3.98 -1.13 -0.03
C THR A 78 -4.14 -0.72 -1.50
N THR A 79 -3.73 0.51 -1.85
CA THR A 79 -3.76 0.99 -3.25
C THR A 79 -2.82 0.20 -4.17
N LEU A 80 -1.77 -0.39 -3.61
CA LEU A 80 -0.84 -1.28 -4.31
C LEU A 80 -1.25 -2.76 -4.29
N CYS A 81 -2.40 -3.10 -3.66
CA CYS A 81 -2.85 -4.48 -3.45
C CYS A 81 -1.90 -5.36 -2.59
N LEU A 82 -1.03 -4.73 -1.80
CA LEU A 82 0.00 -5.37 -0.97
C LEU A 82 -0.38 -5.44 0.52
N GLN A 83 -1.51 -4.87 0.92
CA GLN A 83 -1.94 -4.81 2.33
C GLN A 83 -2.01 -6.19 3.00
N ARG A 84 -2.47 -7.23 2.30
CA ARG A 84 -2.62 -8.57 2.87
C ARG A 84 -1.33 -9.15 3.46
N PHE A 85 -0.18 -8.79 2.88
CA PHE A 85 1.14 -9.30 3.27
C PHE A 85 1.62 -8.74 4.63
N THR A 86 0.90 -7.79 5.23
CA THR A 86 1.17 -7.34 6.60
C THR A 86 0.53 -8.26 7.65
N SER A 87 -0.32 -9.21 7.25
CA SER A 87 -1.08 -10.07 8.18
C SER A 87 -1.11 -11.55 7.79
N GLU A 88 -1.10 -11.86 6.50
CA GLU A 88 -1.21 -13.23 5.98
C GLU A 88 0.16 -13.93 5.91
N TYR A 89 0.12 -15.27 5.94
CA TYR A 89 1.27 -16.12 5.68
C TYR A 89 1.24 -16.62 4.24
N ALA A 90 2.37 -17.17 3.78
CA ALA A 90 2.44 -17.79 2.45
C ALA A 90 1.32 -18.82 2.25
N PRO A 91 0.66 -18.82 1.08
CA PRO A 91 -0.47 -19.68 0.81
C PRO A 91 -0.03 -21.15 0.74
N GLU A 92 -0.83 -22.03 1.32
CA GLU A 92 -0.71 -23.47 1.11
C GLU A 92 -1.19 -23.82 -0.30
N VAL A 93 -0.37 -24.52 -1.08
CA VAL A 93 -0.72 -24.89 -2.46
C VAL A 93 -1.56 -26.18 -2.44
N PRO A 94 -2.78 -26.19 -3.01
CA PRO A 94 -3.65 -27.37 -2.98
C PRO A 94 -3.02 -28.62 -3.62
N GLU A 95 -3.31 -29.79 -3.05
CA GLU A 95 -2.99 -31.07 -3.67
C GLU A 95 -3.69 -31.21 -5.02
N GLY A 96 -2.94 -31.61 -6.05
CA GLY A 96 -3.42 -31.69 -7.44
C GLY A 96 -3.08 -30.48 -8.31
N THR A 97 -2.52 -29.40 -7.74
CA THR A 97 -1.98 -28.27 -8.52
C THR A 97 -0.80 -28.74 -9.39
N SER A 98 -0.77 -28.35 -10.67
CA SER A 98 0.35 -28.71 -11.55
C SER A 98 1.67 -28.11 -11.04
N ASN A 99 2.81 -28.79 -11.30
CA ASN A 99 4.12 -28.27 -10.89
C ASN A 99 4.40 -26.87 -11.43
N LYS A 100 3.93 -26.57 -12.64
CA LYS A 100 4.07 -25.26 -13.27
C LYS A 100 3.27 -24.20 -12.54
N ASP A 101 2.00 -24.47 -12.24
CA ASP A 101 1.13 -23.51 -11.55
C ASP A 101 1.60 -23.28 -10.11
N ARG A 102 2.05 -24.34 -9.44
CA ARG A 102 2.65 -24.24 -8.10
C ARG A 102 3.87 -23.32 -8.10
N PHE A 103 4.75 -23.45 -9.09
CA PHE A 103 5.90 -22.57 -9.22
C PHE A 103 5.48 -21.11 -9.42
N ILE A 104 4.52 -20.85 -10.31
CA ILE A 104 4.02 -19.49 -10.58
C ILE A 104 3.42 -18.86 -9.32
N ILE A 105 2.59 -19.59 -8.57
CA ILE A 105 1.95 -19.12 -7.34
C ILE A 105 3.01 -18.74 -6.28
N VAL A 106 4.01 -19.60 -6.08
CA VAL A 106 5.05 -19.39 -5.06
C VAL A 106 5.93 -18.18 -5.42
N GLU A 107 6.38 -18.07 -6.66
CA GLU A 107 7.25 -16.97 -7.08
C GLU A 107 6.54 -15.63 -7.07
N ALA A 108 5.27 -15.62 -7.50
CA ALA A 108 4.39 -14.47 -7.38
C ALA A 108 4.22 -13.96 -5.95
N TRP A 109 3.98 -14.89 -5.01
CA TRP A 109 3.84 -14.56 -3.61
C TRP A 109 5.13 -13.94 -3.07
N LYS A 110 6.27 -14.60 -3.31
CA LYS A 110 7.59 -14.09 -2.88
C LYS A 110 7.88 -12.70 -3.44
N HIS A 111 7.57 -12.45 -4.70
CA HIS A 111 7.78 -11.15 -5.31
C HIS A 111 6.94 -10.06 -4.64
N SER A 112 5.65 -10.34 -4.40
CA SER A 112 4.74 -9.40 -3.75
C SER A 112 5.09 -9.17 -2.28
N GLU A 113 5.51 -10.21 -1.56
CA GLU A 113 6.00 -10.10 -0.18
C GLU A 113 7.28 -9.26 -0.10
N PHE A 114 8.21 -9.48 -1.03
CA PHE A 114 9.41 -8.66 -1.18
C PHE A 114 9.06 -7.19 -1.41
N LEU A 115 8.14 -6.90 -2.33
CA LEU A 115 7.69 -5.52 -2.60
C LEU A 115 7.05 -4.89 -1.36
N CYS A 116 6.13 -5.59 -0.70
CA CYS A 116 5.45 -5.09 0.50
C CYS A 116 6.46 -4.72 1.59
N ARG A 117 7.41 -5.62 1.88
CA ARG A 117 8.47 -5.38 2.86
C ARG A 117 9.29 -4.14 2.50
N ASN A 118 9.69 -4.01 1.23
CA ASN A 118 10.48 -2.87 0.78
C ASN A 118 9.71 -1.56 0.83
N TYR A 119 8.40 -1.54 0.55
CA TYR A 119 7.61 -0.34 0.69
C TYR A 119 7.51 0.13 2.15
N ILE A 120 7.28 -0.80 3.08
CA ILE A 120 7.28 -0.50 4.51
C ILE A 120 8.65 0.07 4.93
N LEU A 121 9.74 -0.62 4.60
CA LEU A 121 11.11 -0.16 4.87
C LEU A 121 11.38 1.22 4.25
N SER A 122 10.95 1.46 3.01
CA SER A 122 11.12 2.74 2.34
C SER A 122 10.37 3.89 3.02
N GLY A 123 9.36 3.57 3.85
CA GLY A 123 8.65 4.53 4.67
C GLY A 123 9.32 4.81 6.01
N LEU A 124 10.44 4.18 6.35
CA LEU A 124 11.20 4.42 7.58
C LEU A 124 12.30 5.47 7.36
N GLN A 125 12.62 6.23 8.40
CA GLN A 125 13.88 6.98 8.48
C GLN A 125 15.08 6.02 8.53
N ASP A 126 16.26 6.51 8.17
CA ASP A 126 17.45 5.69 7.93
C ASP A 126 17.89 4.88 9.17
N ASP A 127 17.81 5.50 10.35
CA ASP A 127 18.14 4.83 11.62
C ASP A 127 17.25 3.61 11.86
N LEU A 128 15.94 3.74 11.59
CA LEU A 128 14.97 2.66 11.72
C LEU A 128 15.12 1.64 10.60
N TYR A 129 15.35 2.10 9.37
CA TYR A 129 15.60 1.23 8.22
C TYR A 129 16.72 0.25 8.54
N ASN A 130 17.85 0.74 9.05
CA ASN A 130 19.01 -0.10 9.36
C ASN A 130 18.66 -1.19 10.39
N VAL A 131 17.97 -0.83 11.48
CA VAL A 131 17.52 -1.76 12.52
C VAL A 131 16.59 -2.84 11.96
N TYR A 132 15.66 -2.46 11.09
CA TYR A 132 14.60 -3.35 10.61
C TYR A 132 14.89 -4.03 9.26
N SER A 133 15.95 -3.64 8.56
CA SER A 133 16.33 -4.16 7.23
C SER A 133 16.52 -5.68 7.19
N GLY A 134 16.93 -6.29 8.30
CA GLY A 134 17.14 -7.73 8.44
C GLY A 134 15.88 -8.57 8.66
N THR A 135 14.70 -7.94 8.73
CA THR A 135 13.42 -8.65 8.91
C THR A 135 13.12 -9.55 7.70
N LYS A 136 12.64 -10.78 7.96
CA LYS A 136 12.48 -11.76 6.89
C LYS A 136 11.21 -11.51 6.09
N THR A 137 10.11 -11.18 6.76
CA THR A 137 8.79 -11.00 6.13
C THR A 137 8.23 -9.60 6.37
N SER A 138 7.34 -9.14 5.50
CA SER A 138 6.60 -7.89 5.71
C SER A 138 5.73 -7.92 6.96
N LYS A 139 5.22 -9.10 7.32
CA LYS A 139 4.42 -9.33 8.53
C LYS A 139 5.25 -9.16 9.80
N GLU A 140 6.40 -9.84 9.90
CA GLU A 140 7.32 -9.70 11.05
C GLU A 140 7.74 -8.24 11.24
N LEU A 141 8.05 -7.55 10.13
CA LEU A 141 8.37 -6.12 10.15
C LEU A 141 7.21 -5.29 10.71
N TRP A 142 6.00 -5.51 10.21
CA TRP A 142 4.81 -4.78 10.63
C TRP A 142 4.51 -5.00 12.13
N GLU A 143 4.55 -6.25 12.58
CA GLU A 143 4.33 -6.62 13.99
C GLU A 143 5.41 -6.06 14.91
N ALA A 144 6.68 -6.05 14.47
CA ALA A 144 7.78 -5.49 15.25
C ALA A 144 7.65 -3.97 15.45
N LEU A 145 7.17 -3.24 14.42
CA LEU A 145 6.86 -1.82 14.52
C LEU A 145 5.70 -1.57 15.49
N GLU A 146 4.61 -2.35 15.38
CA GLU A 146 3.49 -2.25 16.32
C GLU A 146 3.93 -2.52 17.76
N TRP A 147 4.66 -3.61 18.01
CA TRP A 147 5.08 -4.00 19.35
C TRP A 147 5.92 -2.91 20.04
N LYS A 148 6.88 -2.32 19.30
CA LYS A 148 7.80 -1.32 19.86
C LYS A 148 7.11 0.01 20.14
N TYR A 149 6.36 0.54 19.18
CA TYR A 149 5.87 1.92 19.25
C TYR A 149 4.43 2.06 19.79
N LYS A 150 3.67 0.97 19.91
CA LYS A 150 2.33 0.98 20.54
C LYS A 150 2.41 1.27 22.04
N THR A 151 3.49 0.87 22.71
CA THR A 151 3.72 1.12 24.14
C THR A 151 4.23 2.54 24.40
N GLU A 152 5.09 3.07 23.51
CA GLU A 152 5.56 4.45 23.60
C GLU A 152 4.44 5.48 23.40
N ASP A 153 3.51 5.27 22.47
CA ASP A 153 2.34 6.14 22.31
C ASP A 153 1.49 6.20 23.59
N ALA A 154 1.31 5.06 24.28
CA ALA A 154 0.61 5.02 25.56
C ALA A 154 1.40 5.75 26.67
N GLY A 155 2.73 5.64 26.68
CA GLY A 155 3.61 6.36 27.61
C GLY A 155 3.59 7.87 27.40
N ILE A 156 3.72 8.33 26.15
CA ILE A 156 3.66 9.75 25.76
C ILE A 156 2.28 10.34 26.11
N LYS A 157 1.20 9.59 25.87
CA LYS A 157 -0.16 10.02 26.26
C LYS A 157 -0.33 10.14 27.75
N LYS A 158 0.17 9.19 28.55
CA LYS A 158 0.16 9.30 30.02
C LYS A 158 0.95 10.51 30.49
N PHE A 159 2.09 10.80 29.86
CA PHE A 159 2.89 11.97 30.19
C PHE A 159 2.18 13.29 29.86
N LEU A 160 1.54 13.40 28.69
CA LEU A 160 0.75 14.57 28.30
C LEU A 160 -0.45 14.80 29.24
N VAL A 161 -1.16 13.73 29.60
CA VAL A 161 -2.28 13.80 30.55
C VAL A 161 -1.79 14.22 31.94
N ALA A 162 -0.67 13.65 32.42
CA ALA A 162 -0.07 14.05 33.69
C ALA A 162 0.40 15.51 33.67
N ARG A 163 1.01 15.98 32.58
CA ARG A 163 1.42 17.39 32.41
C ARG A 163 0.22 18.33 32.40
N PHE A 164 -0.86 17.96 31.73
CA PHE A 164 -2.11 18.71 31.72
C PHE A 164 -2.74 18.78 33.11
N LEU A 165 -2.78 17.65 33.84
CA LEU A 165 -3.32 17.62 35.21
C LEU A 165 -2.45 18.38 36.22
N ASN A 166 -1.13 18.39 36.02
CA ASN A 166 -0.20 19.18 36.85
C ASN A 166 -0.13 20.65 36.44
N PHE A 167 -0.85 21.06 35.39
CA PHE A 167 -0.94 22.46 35.01
C PHE A 167 -1.74 23.21 36.07
N LYS A 168 -1.04 23.92 36.95
CA LYS A 168 -1.66 24.87 37.87
C LYS A 168 -1.76 26.22 37.18
N MET A 169 -3.00 26.70 36.99
CA MET A 169 -3.24 28.08 36.61
C MET A 169 -2.74 29.00 37.72
N ILE A 170 -2.01 30.05 37.34
CA ILE A 170 -1.59 31.10 38.27
C ILE A 170 -2.62 32.24 38.15
N ASP A 171 -3.37 32.53 39.22
CA ASP A 171 -4.47 33.52 39.24
C ASP A 171 -4.04 34.93 38.82
N SER A 172 -2.74 35.23 38.90
CA SER A 172 -2.17 36.53 38.51
C SER A 172 -1.81 36.65 37.02
N LYS A 173 -2.07 35.62 36.19
CA LYS A 173 -1.84 35.65 34.74
C LYS A 173 -3.12 35.38 33.95
N PHE A 174 -3.38 36.16 32.91
CA PHE A 174 -4.47 35.87 31.96
C PHE A 174 -4.26 34.52 31.27
N VAL A 175 -5.32 33.75 31.05
CA VAL A 175 -5.30 32.40 30.44
C VAL A 175 -4.50 32.35 29.13
N VAL A 176 -4.59 33.40 28.30
CA VAL A 176 -3.86 33.50 27.01
C VAL A 176 -2.34 33.58 27.20
N SER A 177 -1.87 34.00 28.36
CA SER A 177 -0.45 34.14 28.71
C SER A 177 0.11 32.96 29.52
N GLN A 178 -0.66 31.89 29.71
CA GLN A 178 -0.26 30.72 30.49
C GLN A 178 0.19 29.51 29.64
N VAL A 179 0.04 29.57 28.31
CA VAL A 179 0.43 28.51 27.35
C VAL A 179 1.73 28.87 26.65
#